data_AF-A0A358A438-F1
#
_entry.id   AF-A0A358A438-F1
#
_cell.length_a   1.000
_cell.length_b   1.000
_cell.length_c   1.000
_cell.angle_alpha   90.00
_cell.angle_beta   90.00
_cell.angle_gamma   90.00
#
_symmetry.space_group_name_H-M   'P 1'
#
loop_
_entity.id
_entity.type
_entity.pdbx_description
1 polymer ?
#
loop_
_entity_poly.entity_id
_entity_poly.type
_entity_poly.pdbx_seq_one_letter_code
_entity_poly.pdbx_strand_id
1 'polypeptide(L)'
;FSTRVGEVPERILRSRVSIEGPWERWCEIGEPVEVRAHQGADEPCVPSIRGAVDEPVNQLRDPCLFCDHGDGTCWLFCAVAGESGIAVARL
;
A
#
# COMPACT_ATOMS: atom_id res chain seq x y z
N PHE A 1 0.58 -1.15 6.80
CA PHE A 1 1.02 -0.88 5.41
C PHE A 1 0.42 0.45 5.01
N SER A 2 1.14 1.27 4.25
CA SER A 2 0.67 2.60 3.83
C SER A 2 1.31 3.02 2.51
N THR A 3 0.68 3.95 1.80
CA THR A 3 1.28 4.69 0.69
C THR A 3 1.40 6.17 1.07
N ARG A 4 2.27 6.90 0.38
CA ARG A 4 2.50 8.33 0.64
C ARG A 4 2.00 9.15 -0.55
N VAL A 5 0.99 9.96 -0.29
CA VAL A 5 0.41 10.86 -1.30
C VAL A 5 1.48 11.80 -1.85
N GLY A 6 1.51 11.93 -3.17
CA GLY A 6 2.44 12.80 -3.89
C GLY A 6 3.83 12.20 -4.13
N GLU A 7 4.09 10.97 -3.69
CA GLU A 7 5.34 10.27 -3.98
C GLU A 7 5.34 9.70 -5.42
N VAL A 8 6.47 9.77 -6.13
CA VAL A 8 6.59 9.29 -7.52
C VAL A 8 7.93 8.58 -7.73
N PRO A 9 7.95 7.29 -8.13
CA PRO A 9 6.79 6.39 -8.16
C PRO A 9 6.24 6.15 -6.75
N GLU A 10 4.93 5.94 -6.63
CA GLU A 10 4.35 5.52 -5.35
C GLU A 10 4.83 4.15 -4.90
N ARG A 11 5.01 4.01 -3.59
CA ARG A 11 5.49 2.80 -2.93
C ARG A 11 4.61 2.42 -1.76
N ILE A 12 4.49 1.12 -1.50
CA ILE A 12 3.89 0.63 -0.27
C ILE A 12 4.97 0.50 0.79
N LEU A 13 4.71 1.07 1.96
CA LEU A 13 5.59 1.02 3.12
C LEU A 13 5.00 0.11 4.20
N ARG A 14 5.83 -0.80 4.71
CA ARG A 14 5.53 -1.63 5.87
C ARG A 14 6.25 -1.08 7.10
N SER A 15 5.50 -0.34 7.90
CA SER A 15 5.90 0.07 9.25
C SER A 15 5.56 -1.01 10.27
N ARG A 16 6.33 -1.05 11.35
CA ARG A 16 5.99 -1.79 12.58
C ARG A 16 5.57 -0.77 13.62
N VAL A 17 4.51 -1.04 14.36
CA VAL A 17 3.99 -0.14 15.39
C VAL A 17 3.89 -0.91 16.69
N SER A 18 4.43 -0.35 17.77
CA SER A 18 4.17 -0.83 19.12
C SER A 18 2.74 -0.46 19.47
N ILE A 19 1.93 -1.47 19.81
CA ILE A 19 0.54 -1.30 20.26
C ILE A 19 0.43 -1.49 21.79
N GLU A 20 1.52 -1.30 22.51
CA GLU A 20 1.56 -1.46 23.97
C GLU A 20 0.88 -0.28 24.68
N GLY A 21 -0.13 -0.59 25.49
CA GLY A 21 -0.85 0.39 26.30
C GLY A 21 -1.88 1.20 25.50
N PRO A 22 -2.28 2.39 26.03
CA PRO A 22 -3.30 3.22 25.40
C PRO A 22 -2.83 3.75 24.04
N TRP A 23 -3.76 3.94 23.10
CA TRP A 23 -3.48 4.22 21.69
C TRP A 23 -2.66 5.49 21.45
N GLU A 24 -2.73 6.46 22.35
CA GLU A 24 -1.95 7.70 22.34
C GLU A 24 -0.45 7.45 22.55
N ARG A 25 -0.06 6.27 23.06
CA ARG A 25 1.33 5.86 23.24
C ARG A 25 1.85 4.97 22.12
N TRP A 26 0.99 4.59 21.17
CA TRP A 26 1.44 3.77 20.05
C TRP A 26 2.49 4.52 19.24
N CYS A 27 3.58 3.84 18.92
CA CYS A 27 4.72 4.45 18.25
C CYS A 27 5.31 3.53 17.19
N GLU A 28 5.87 4.13 16.15
CA GLU A 28 6.58 3.38 15.11
C GLU A 28 7.89 2.80 15.66
N ILE A 29 8.18 1.55 15.28
CA ILE A 29 9.38 0.82 15.67
C ILE A 29 10.28 0.69 14.44
N GLY A 30 11.42 1.39 14.45
CA GLY A 30 12.41 1.37 13.37
C GLY A 30 11.94 2.10 12.11
N GLU A 31 12.66 1.90 11.01
CA GLU A 31 12.32 2.54 9.72
C GLU A 31 11.33 1.69 8.91
N PRO A 32 10.36 2.32 8.21
CA PRO A 32 9.48 1.62 7.28
C PRO A 32 10.26 0.92 6.17
N VAL A 33 9.83 -0.31 5.84
CA VAL A 33 10.43 -1.09 4.73
C VAL A 33 9.57 -0.96 3.48
N GLU A 34 10.19 -0.69 2.34
CA GLU A 34 9.53 -0.68 1.03
C GLU A 34 9.08 -2.09 0.63
N VAL A 35 7.82 -2.21 0.21
CA VAL A 35 7.24 -3.41 -0.39
C VAL A 35 6.87 -3.08 -1.83
N ARG A 36 7.49 -3.81 -2.77
CA ARG A 36 7.25 -3.59 -4.20
C ARG A 36 5.93 -4.23 -4.61
N ALA A 37 5.03 -3.41 -5.13
CA ALA A 37 3.83 -3.83 -5.83
C ALA A 37 3.79 -3.18 -7.22
N HIS A 38 3.16 -3.84 -8.18
CA HIS A 38 3.00 -3.32 -9.52
C HIS A 38 1.84 -2.31 -9.54
N GLN A 39 2.09 -1.08 -10.03
CA GLN A 39 1.09 -0.01 -10.11
C GLN A 39 0.00 -0.24 -11.16
N GLY A 40 0.17 -1.20 -12.06
CA GLY A 40 -0.93 -1.78 -12.84
C GLY A 40 -1.57 -0.92 -13.91
N ALA A 41 -1.07 0.29 -14.18
CA ALA A 41 -1.54 1.14 -15.26
C ALA A 41 -0.40 1.52 -16.22
N ASP A 42 -0.64 1.41 -17.53
CA ASP A 42 0.23 1.95 -18.59
C ASP A 42 0.06 3.48 -18.73
N GLU A 43 -0.13 4.16 -17.60
CA GLU A 43 -0.35 5.60 -17.50
C GLU A 43 0.92 6.32 -17.01
N PRO A 44 1.05 7.63 -17.23
CA PRO A 44 2.17 8.39 -16.69
C PRO A 44 2.29 8.28 -15.17
N CYS A 45 3.51 8.06 -14.69
CA CYS A 45 3.80 8.05 -13.26
C CYS A 45 3.86 9.51 -12.75
N VAL A 46 2.73 9.99 -12.22
CA VAL A 46 2.54 11.37 -11.74
C VAL A 46 2.13 11.38 -10.27
N PRO A 47 2.40 12.47 -9.52
CA PRO A 47 2.06 12.56 -8.11
C PRO A 47 0.56 12.37 -7.87
N SER A 48 0.19 11.57 -6.88
CA SER A 48 -1.22 11.46 -6.50
C SER A 48 -1.73 12.69 -5.75
N ILE A 49 -3.05 12.86 -5.84
CA ILE A 49 -3.82 13.84 -5.10
C ILE A 49 -4.81 13.09 -4.22
N ARG A 50 -5.09 13.63 -3.03
CA ARG A 50 -6.12 13.07 -2.15
C ARG A 50 -7.49 13.22 -2.80
N GLY A 51 -8.25 12.13 -2.85
CA GLY A 51 -9.60 12.12 -3.38
C GLY A 51 -9.85 10.93 -4.30
N ALA A 52 -11.08 10.83 -4.78
CA ALA A 52 -11.49 9.87 -5.79
C ALA A 52 -10.79 10.19 -7.13
N VAL A 53 -10.56 9.15 -7.92
CA VAL A 53 -10.03 9.24 -9.27
C VAL A 53 -10.91 8.39 -10.15
N ASP A 54 -11.57 9.00 -11.12
CA ASP A 54 -12.52 8.32 -12.01
C ASP A 54 -11.89 7.89 -13.35
N GLU A 55 -10.56 8.00 -13.46
CA GLU A 55 -9.77 7.67 -14.65
C GLU A 55 -8.60 6.73 -14.30
N PRO A 56 -8.11 5.94 -15.27
CA PRO A 56 -6.90 5.15 -15.05
C PRO A 56 -5.72 6.04 -14.67
N VAL A 57 -5.01 5.67 -13.59
CA VAL A 57 -3.79 6.36 -13.14
C VAL A 57 -2.75 5.36 -12.64
N ASN A 58 -1.47 5.72 -12.78
CA ASN A 58 -0.33 4.91 -12.34
C ASN A 58 0.01 5.21 -10.86
N GLN A 59 -0.83 4.72 -9.94
CA GLN A 59 -0.79 4.98 -8.50
C GLN A 59 -1.13 3.70 -7.70
N LEU A 60 -0.67 3.59 -6.45
CA LEU A 60 -0.98 2.49 -5.53
C LEU A 60 -1.94 2.97 -4.45
N ARG A 61 -3.11 2.33 -4.36
CA ARG A 61 -4.15 2.70 -3.39
C ARG A 61 -4.55 1.51 -2.52
N ASP A 62 -5.04 1.81 -1.32
CA ASP A 62 -5.71 0.87 -0.41
C ASP A 62 -4.97 -0.46 -0.18
N PRO A 63 -3.74 -0.44 0.37
CA PRO A 63 -2.98 -1.66 0.63
C PRO A 63 -3.68 -2.53 1.68
N CYS A 64 -3.94 -3.79 1.35
CA CYS A 64 -4.61 -4.77 2.21
C CYS A 64 -3.77 -6.05 2.35
N LEU A 65 -3.47 -6.44 3.59
CA LEU A 65 -2.74 -7.67 3.91
C LEU A 65 -3.74 -8.82 4.13
N PHE A 66 -3.50 -9.94 3.48
CA PHE A 66 -4.15 -11.22 3.77
C PHE A 66 -3.08 -12.26 4.12
N CYS A 67 -3.26 -13.02 5.20
CA CYS A 67 -2.37 -14.13 5.54
C CYS A 67 -3.21 -15.40 5.68
N ASP A 68 -2.86 -16.42 4.90
CA ASP A 68 -3.51 -17.72 4.92
C ASP A 68 -3.04 -18.49 6.17
N HIS A 69 -3.99 -18.95 6.99
CA HIS A 69 -3.70 -19.69 8.21
C HIS A 69 -3.31 -21.16 7.97
N GLY A 70 -3.60 -21.71 6.79
CA GLY A 70 -3.30 -23.09 6.44
C GLY A 70 -1.82 -23.32 6.15
N ASP A 71 -1.19 -22.43 5.39
CA ASP A 71 0.21 -22.53 4.98
C ASP A 71 1.11 -21.39 5.48
N GLY A 72 0.52 -20.34 6.08
CA GLY A 72 1.24 -19.17 6.57
C GLY A 72 1.63 -18.15 5.48
N THR A 73 1.18 -18.34 4.23
CA THR A 73 1.52 -17.44 3.12
C THR A 73 0.80 -16.12 3.28
N CYS A 74 1.52 -15.01 3.17
CA CYS A 74 0.93 -13.67 3.16
C CYS A 74 0.91 -13.06 1.74
N TRP A 75 -0.14 -12.30 1.48
CA TRP A 75 -0.44 -11.64 0.23
C TRP A 75 -0.77 -10.18 0.51
N LEU A 76 -0.29 -9.29 -0.36
CA LEU A 76 -0.61 -7.88 -0.35
C LEU A 76 -1.44 -7.54 -1.58
N PHE A 77 -2.64 -7.05 -1.33
CA PHE A 77 -3.54 -6.53 -2.34
C PHE A 77 -3.47 -5.00 -2.36
N CYS A 78 -3.65 -4.40 -3.53
CA CYS A 78 -3.77 -2.95 -3.67
C CYS A 78 -4.65 -2.60 -4.86
N ALA A 79 -5.38 -1.50 -4.75
CA ALA A 79 -6.11 -0.91 -5.86
C ALA A 79 -5.13 -0.21 -6.82
N VAL A 80 -5.35 -0.42 -8.12
CA VAL A 80 -4.53 0.09 -9.23
C VAL A 80 -5.42 0.69 -10.31
N ALA A 81 -4.82 1.45 -11.24
CA ALA A 81 -5.52 2.04 -12.39
C ALA A 81 -6.79 2.83 -11.99
N GLY A 82 -6.67 3.72 -11.00
CA GLY A 82 -7.82 4.51 -10.51
C GLY A 82 -8.94 3.62 -9.97
N GLU A 83 -8.62 2.68 -9.08
CA GLU A 83 -9.58 1.76 -8.44
C GLU A 83 -10.31 0.81 -9.41
N SER A 84 -9.91 0.79 -10.70
CA SER A 84 -10.48 -0.09 -11.73
C SER A 84 -9.86 -1.49 -11.74
N GLY A 85 -8.82 -1.74 -10.95
CA GLY A 85 -8.17 -3.05 -10.83
C GLY A 85 -7.63 -3.32 -9.44
N ILE A 86 -7.34 -4.60 -9.18
CA ILE A 86 -6.68 -5.07 -7.96
C ILE A 86 -5.40 -5.80 -8.35
N ALA A 87 -4.25 -5.29 -7.89
CA ALA A 87 -2.98 -5.98 -7.99
C ALA A 87 -2.71 -6.81 -6.74
N VAL A 88 -2.02 -7.93 -6.91
CA VAL A 88 -1.64 -8.83 -5.81
C VAL A 88 -0.16 -9.19 -5.89
N ALA A 89 0.49 -9.23 -4.72
CA ALA A 89 1.86 -9.70 -4.58
C ALA A 89 1.96 -10.66 -3.39
N ARG A 90 2.76 -11.71 -3.52
CA ARG A 90 3.13 -12.59 -2.38
C ARG A 90 4.24 -11.90 -1.57
N LEU A 91 4.13 -11.95 -0.24
CA LEU A 91 5.11 -11.37 0.70
C LEU A 91 6.10 -12.39 1.27
#